data_AF-A0A3D5TA29-F1
#
_entry.id   AF-A0A3D5TA29-F1
#
_cell.length_a   1.000
_cell.length_b   1.000
_cell.length_c   1.000
_cell.angle_alpha   90.00
_cell.angle_beta   90.00
_cell.angle_gamma   90.00
#
_symmetry.space_group_name_H-M   'P 1'
#
loop_
_entity.id
_entity.type
_entity.pdbx_description
1 polymer ?
#
loop_
_entity_poly.entity_id
_entity_poly.type
_entity_poly.pdbx_seq_one_letter_code
_entity_poly.pdbx_strand_id
1 'polypeptide(L)'
;MKKRLLVLGMIACLFGLTACGNNESAQVLTEEEEAAAQVADSYISQIAQIEADGTADQYIAYDESLEGVFSSWESGMEDLGGYVETTGHDVDLSDNKEVVVNVDITGSALDPKGQPRTATVEVIYTAKDYKLSSLSVNVNYTFGELMKNAALNTVLGMGTVFVILILISLIISCFSLIPKIEAAFKKKEPAKEEKKDVVDQIIEKEELADDSELVAVISAAIAAYEADNGSASSDGFVVRSIRKVNKSKWQNA
;
A
#
# COMPACT_ATOMS: atom_id res chain seq x y z
N MET A 1 0.46 -24.63 34.22
CA MET A 1 1.47 -25.20 33.30
C MET A 1 1.17 -24.95 31.82
N LYS A 2 -0.08 -25.11 31.34
CA LYS A 2 -0.46 -24.88 29.92
C LYS A 2 -0.18 -23.46 29.38
N LYS A 3 -0.40 -22.41 30.19
CA LYS A 3 -0.12 -21.02 29.79
C LYS A 3 1.38 -20.68 29.66
N ARG A 4 2.26 -21.39 30.37
CA ARG A 4 3.72 -21.16 30.33
C ARG A 4 4.38 -21.91 29.16
N LEU A 5 3.79 -23.04 28.76
CA LEU A 5 4.23 -23.81 27.59
C LEU A 5 3.92 -23.08 26.27
N LEU A 6 2.77 -22.40 26.17
CA LEU A 6 2.39 -21.61 24.99
C LEU A 6 3.30 -20.39 24.80
N VAL A 7 3.68 -19.71 25.89
CA VAL A 7 4.58 -18.55 25.85
C VAL A 7 6.02 -18.99 25.49
N LEU A 8 6.49 -20.14 25.99
CA LEU A 8 7.78 -20.70 25.60
C LEU A 8 7.82 -21.17 24.13
N GLY A 9 6.73 -21.75 23.62
CA GLY A 9 6.61 -22.13 22.22
C GLY A 9 6.62 -20.92 21.28
N MET A 10 5.93 -19.84 21.65
CA MET A 10 5.91 -18.60 20.86
C MET A 10 7.27 -17.90 20.84
N ILE A 11 8.03 -17.95 21.95
CA ILE A 11 9.39 -17.41 22.02
C ILE A 11 10.37 -18.29 21.21
N ALA A 12 10.22 -19.62 21.25
CA ALA A 12 11.03 -20.53 20.43
C ALA A 12 10.80 -20.34 18.92
N CYS A 13 9.56 -20.03 18.50
CA CYS A 13 9.27 -19.68 17.10
C CYS A 13 9.93 -18.37 16.65
N LEU A 14 10.17 -17.42 17.57
CA LEU A 14 10.84 -16.16 17.26
C LEU A 14 12.37 -16.32 17.12
N PHE A 15 12.97 -17.33 17.75
CA PHE A 15 14.42 -17.61 17.66
C PHE A 15 14.79 -18.64 16.59
N GLY A 16 13.83 -19.36 16.01
CA GLY A 16 14.06 -20.37 14.97
C GLY A 16 14.31 -19.81 13.56
N LEU A 17 14.19 -18.49 13.36
CA LEU A 17 14.30 -17.84 12.05
C LEU A 17 15.70 -17.27 11.74
N THR A 18 16.66 -17.35 12.66
CA THR A 18 18.01 -16.77 12.47
C THR A 18 19.06 -17.80 12.02
N ALA A 19 18.67 -18.76 11.18
CA ALA A 19 19.56 -19.83 10.72
C ALA A 19 19.50 -19.99 9.20
N CYS A 20 19.96 -18.97 8.47
CA CYS A 20 20.58 -19.13 7.16
C CYS A 20 21.97 -18.48 7.26
N GLY A 21 22.98 -19.31 7.44
CA GLY A 21 24.38 -18.89 7.36
C GLY A 21 24.75 -18.75 5.89
N ASN A 22 25.26 -17.58 5.50
CA ASN A 22 25.90 -17.38 4.21
C ASN A 22 27.23 -18.15 4.21
N ASN A 23 27.36 -19.12 3.32
CA ASN A 23 28.65 -19.64 2.89
C ASN A 23 29.02 -18.91 1.60
N GLU A 24 29.65 -17.75 1.73
CA GLU A 24 30.30 -17.09 0.59
C GLU A 24 31.67 -17.74 0.36
N SER A 25 31.69 -18.72 -0.53
CA SER A 25 32.88 -19.02 -1.31
C SER A 25 32.82 -18.13 -2.55
N ALA A 26 33.84 -17.31 -2.79
CA ALA A 26 33.98 -16.54 -4.03
C ALA A 26 33.80 -17.49 -5.22
N GLN A 27 32.67 -17.37 -5.92
CA GLN A 27 32.40 -18.16 -7.12
C GLN A 27 33.36 -17.70 -8.20
N VAL A 28 34.07 -18.65 -8.79
CA VAL A 28 34.85 -18.39 -10.00
C VAL A 28 33.85 -18.38 -11.15
N LEU A 29 33.69 -17.22 -11.78
CA LEU A 29 32.83 -17.06 -12.95
C LEU A 29 33.37 -17.89 -14.12
N THR A 30 32.46 -18.44 -14.91
CA THR A 30 32.75 -19.03 -16.21
C THR A 30 33.00 -17.94 -17.25
N GLU A 31 33.63 -18.28 -18.38
CA GLU A 31 33.87 -17.31 -19.49
C GLU A 31 32.57 -16.65 -19.98
N GLU A 32 31.45 -17.38 -19.95
CA GLU A 32 30.13 -16.86 -20.33
C GLU A 32 29.58 -15.86 -19.29
N GLU A 33 29.73 -16.18 -18.01
CA GLU A 33 29.36 -15.27 -16.91
C GLU A 33 30.26 -14.02 -16.86
N GLU A 34 31.56 -14.15 -17.16
CA GLU A 34 32.46 -13.00 -17.29
C GLU A 34 32.06 -12.08 -18.45
N ALA A 35 31.67 -12.65 -19.60
CA ALA A 35 31.17 -11.87 -20.73
C ALA A 35 29.87 -11.15 -20.37
N ALA A 36 28.96 -11.80 -19.64
CA ALA A 36 27.73 -11.19 -19.15
C ALA A 36 27.99 -10.03 -18.17
N ALA A 37 28.89 -10.24 -17.22
CA ALA A 37 29.33 -9.22 -16.27
C ALA A 37 29.89 -7.98 -16.99
N GLN A 38 30.70 -8.15 -18.03
CA GLN A 38 31.25 -7.03 -18.83
C GLN A 38 30.15 -6.22 -19.54
N VAL A 39 29.08 -6.86 -20.01
CA VAL A 39 27.93 -6.16 -20.59
C VAL A 39 27.23 -5.31 -19.52
N ALA A 40 27.03 -5.86 -18.33
CA ALA A 40 26.44 -5.12 -17.22
C ALA A 40 27.32 -3.92 -16.78
N ASP A 41 28.63 -4.11 -16.65
CA ASP A 41 29.58 -3.03 -16.32
C ASP A 41 29.57 -1.91 -17.37
N SER A 42 29.41 -2.26 -18.64
CA SER A 42 29.26 -1.29 -19.72
C SER A 42 27.99 -0.45 -19.56
N TYR A 43 26.87 -1.06 -19.17
CA TYR A 43 25.63 -0.32 -18.89
C TYR A 43 25.78 0.61 -17.68
N ILE A 44 26.33 0.10 -16.59
CA ILE A 44 26.60 0.89 -15.37
C ILE A 44 27.49 2.10 -15.71
N SER A 45 28.57 1.88 -16.47
CA SER A 45 29.48 2.94 -16.87
C SER A 45 28.80 4.00 -17.75
N GLN A 46 27.97 3.58 -18.70
CA GLN A 46 27.22 4.49 -19.56
C GLN A 46 26.21 5.33 -18.76
N ILE A 47 25.45 4.70 -17.86
CA ILE A 47 24.47 5.41 -17.02
C ILE A 47 25.18 6.38 -16.08
N ALA A 48 26.26 5.95 -15.42
CA ALA A 48 27.07 6.81 -14.57
C ALA A 48 27.59 8.05 -15.33
N GLN A 49 28.01 7.87 -16.58
CA GLN A 49 28.48 8.98 -17.42
C GLN A 49 27.33 9.90 -17.84
N ILE A 50 26.20 9.36 -18.29
CA ILE A 50 25.04 10.16 -18.72
C ILE A 50 24.54 11.06 -17.59
N GLU A 51 24.49 10.51 -16.36
CA GLU A 51 24.11 11.22 -15.15
C GLU A 51 25.15 12.26 -14.75
N ALA A 52 26.44 11.92 -14.81
CA ALA A 52 27.51 12.89 -14.57
C ALA A 52 27.48 14.07 -15.56
N ASP A 53 27.10 13.80 -16.82
CA ASP A 53 26.96 14.81 -17.88
C ASP A 53 25.63 15.61 -17.76
N GLY A 54 24.71 15.19 -16.88
CA GLY A 54 23.40 15.82 -16.69
C GLY A 54 22.49 15.69 -17.92
N THR A 55 22.63 14.60 -18.67
CA THR A 55 21.92 14.39 -19.95
C THR A 55 20.84 13.33 -19.89
N ALA A 56 20.56 12.74 -18.72
CA ALA A 56 19.54 11.70 -18.52
C ALA A 56 18.18 12.05 -19.15
N ASP A 57 17.69 13.28 -18.95
CA ASP A 57 16.44 13.77 -19.53
C ASP A 57 16.37 13.64 -21.06
N GLN A 58 17.51 13.78 -21.76
CA GLN A 58 17.56 13.65 -23.23
C GLN A 58 17.37 12.21 -23.67
N TYR A 59 17.93 11.26 -22.92
CA TYR A 59 17.77 9.83 -23.17
C TYR A 59 16.35 9.37 -22.82
N ILE A 60 15.79 9.85 -21.71
CA ILE A 60 14.39 9.58 -21.32
C ILE A 60 13.41 10.13 -22.37
N ALA A 61 13.68 11.32 -22.91
CA ALA A 61 12.85 11.89 -23.98
C ALA A 61 12.89 11.07 -25.28
N TYR A 62 13.95 10.29 -25.51
CA TYR A 62 14.08 9.38 -26.65
C TYR A 62 13.44 8.01 -26.37
N ASP A 63 13.63 7.48 -25.16
CA ASP A 63 13.07 6.21 -24.71
C ASP A 63 12.57 6.34 -23.26
N GLU A 64 11.25 6.51 -23.12
CA GLU A 64 10.56 6.68 -21.83
C GLU A 64 10.78 5.48 -20.90
N SER A 65 11.07 4.29 -21.44
CA SER A 65 11.34 3.11 -20.60
C SER A 65 12.61 3.25 -19.73
N LEU A 66 13.48 4.22 -20.04
CA LEU A 66 14.67 4.52 -19.26
C LEU A 66 14.40 5.37 -18.01
N GLU A 67 13.19 5.94 -17.84
CA GLU A 67 12.85 6.74 -16.65
C GLU A 67 13.06 5.94 -15.36
N GLY A 68 12.63 4.67 -15.33
CA GLY A 68 12.84 3.77 -14.20
C GLY A 68 14.31 3.49 -13.90
N VAL A 69 15.15 3.44 -14.94
CA VAL A 69 16.59 3.19 -14.82
C VAL A 69 17.28 4.38 -14.17
N PHE A 70 17.08 5.58 -14.71
CA PHE A 70 17.71 6.80 -14.20
C PHE A 70 17.18 7.18 -12.82
N SER A 71 15.87 7.05 -12.56
CA SER A 71 15.31 7.30 -11.23
C SER A 71 15.83 6.34 -10.16
N SER A 72 15.99 5.05 -10.48
CA SER A 72 16.58 4.08 -9.56
C SER A 72 18.06 4.37 -9.31
N TRP A 73 18.80 4.76 -10.36
CA TRP A 73 20.19 5.16 -10.25
C TRP A 73 20.36 6.40 -9.38
N GLU A 74 19.64 7.49 -9.66
CA GLU A 74 19.66 8.74 -8.89
C GLU A 74 19.37 8.48 -7.41
N SER A 75 18.27 7.78 -7.12
CA SER A 75 17.87 7.44 -5.74
C SER A 75 18.95 6.61 -5.03
N GLY A 76 19.51 5.61 -5.72
CA GLY A 76 20.57 4.79 -5.17
C GLY A 76 21.85 5.60 -4.90
N MET A 77 22.21 6.51 -5.80
CA MET A 77 23.41 7.34 -5.67
C MET A 77 23.28 8.41 -4.60
N GLU A 78 22.08 8.93 -4.31
CA GLU A 78 21.82 9.84 -3.19
C GLU A 78 22.23 9.19 -1.86
N ASP A 79 21.82 7.93 -1.66
CA ASP A 79 22.13 7.17 -0.44
C ASP A 79 23.58 6.65 -0.41
N LEU A 80 24.11 6.26 -1.57
CA LEU A 80 25.45 5.70 -1.73
C LEU A 80 26.55 6.79 -1.75
N GLY A 81 26.18 8.05 -1.93
CA GLY A 81 27.11 9.17 -2.11
C GLY A 81 27.82 9.18 -3.47
N GLY A 82 27.27 8.47 -4.46
CA GLY A 82 27.88 8.28 -5.77
C GLY A 82 28.74 7.02 -5.89
N TYR A 83 28.86 6.52 -7.11
CA TYR A 83 29.58 5.31 -7.50
C TYR A 83 31.11 5.48 -7.40
N VAL A 84 31.81 4.48 -6.83
CA VAL A 84 33.28 4.47 -6.69
C VAL A 84 33.91 3.30 -7.44
N GLU A 85 33.55 2.06 -7.10
CA GLU A 85 34.10 0.86 -7.74
C GLU A 85 33.12 -0.30 -7.71
N THR A 86 33.26 -1.21 -8.68
CA THR A 86 32.64 -2.54 -8.69
C THR A 86 33.50 -3.51 -7.89
N THR A 87 32.87 -4.26 -6.98
CA THR A 87 33.54 -5.22 -6.08
C THR A 87 33.23 -6.67 -6.41
N GLY A 88 32.18 -6.96 -7.16
CA GLY A 88 31.80 -8.33 -7.48
C GLY A 88 30.63 -8.42 -8.46
N HIS A 89 30.43 -9.64 -8.96
CA HIS A 89 29.35 -9.98 -9.88
C HIS A 89 28.76 -11.32 -9.47
N ASP A 90 27.44 -11.40 -9.54
CA ASP A 90 26.65 -12.63 -9.46
C ASP A 90 25.75 -12.68 -10.70
N VAL A 91 25.87 -13.75 -11.47
CA VAL A 91 25.25 -13.87 -12.80
C VAL A 91 24.26 -15.01 -12.80
N ASP A 92 23.03 -14.72 -13.20
CA ASP A 92 21.99 -15.72 -13.40
C ASP A 92 21.66 -15.83 -14.90
N LEU A 93 22.03 -16.98 -15.46
CA LEU A 93 21.78 -17.40 -16.86
C LEU A 93 20.67 -18.46 -16.96
N SER A 94 19.84 -18.61 -15.93
CA SER A 94 18.80 -19.65 -15.90
C SER A 94 17.65 -19.39 -16.87
N ASP A 95 17.41 -18.13 -17.27
CA ASP A 95 16.48 -17.76 -18.33
C ASP A 95 17.19 -17.63 -19.69
N ASN A 96 16.71 -18.37 -20.70
CA ASN A 96 17.25 -18.31 -22.05
C ASN A 96 16.91 -17.00 -22.80
N LYS A 97 16.04 -16.16 -22.25
CA LYS A 97 15.61 -14.90 -22.86
C LYS A 97 16.25 -13.68 -22.22
N GLU A 98 16.49 -13.73 -20.92
CA GLU A 98 16.99 -12.62 -20.13
C GLU A 98 18.20 -13.08 -19.32
N VAL A 99 19.21 -12.23 -19.27
CA VAL A 99 20.36 -12.40 -18.39
C VAL A 99 20.20 -11.42 -17.25
N VAL A 100 20.34 -11.90 -16.02
CA VAL A 100 20.32 -11.08 -14.82
C VAL A 100 21.73 -11.05 -14.25
N VAL A 101 22.27 -9.85 -14.05
CA VAL A 101 23.59 -9.64 -13.45
C VAL A 101 23.42 -8.74 -12.24
N ASN A 102 23.73 -9.27 -11.07
CA ASN A 102 23.87 -8.51 -9.84
C ASN A 102 25.30 -8.01 -9.73
N VAL A 103 25.49 -6.70 -9.82
CA VAL A 103 26.81 -6.05 -9.74
C VAL A 103 26.94 -5.38 -8.38
N ASP A 104 27.84 -5.88 -7.56
CA ASP A 104 28.13 -5.26 -6.26
C ASP A 104 29.02 -4.06 -6.47
N ILE A 105 28.58 -2.91 -5.99
CA ILE A 105 29.29 -1.64 -6.06
C ILE A 105 29.49 -1.04 -4.67
N THR A 106 30.53 -0.22 -4.54
CA THR A 106 30.75 0.66 -3.39
C THR A 106 30.55 2.10 -3.80
N GLY A 107 30.16 2.95 -2.83
CA GLY A 107 30.15 4.39 -3.04
C GLY A 107 30.88 5.17 -1.96
N SER A 108 30.80 6.50 -2.10
CA SER A 108 31.60 7.41 -1.28
C SER A 108 31.01 7.69 0.11
N ALA A 109 29.71 7.46 0.31
CA ALA A 109 29.06 7.63 1.59
C ALA A 109 29.49 6.53 2.56
N LEU A 110 29.56 6.88 3.86
CA LEU A 110 29.86 5.92 4.92
C LEU A 110 28.58 5.50 5.63
N ASP A 111 28.52 4.23 6.00
CA ASP A 111 27.51 3.69 6.90
C ASP A 111 27.71 4.23 8.33
N PRO A 112 26.76 3.98 9.26
CA PRO A 112 26.89 4.43 10.65
C PRO A 112 28.09 3.83 11.42
N LYS A 113 28.75 2.81 10.87
CA LYS A 113 29.95 2.17 11.42
C LYS A 113 31.24 2.71 10.77
N GLY A 114 31.15 3.65 9.83
CA GLY A 114 32.27 4.25 9.13
C GLY A 114 32.83 3.42 7.97
N GLN A 115 32.09 2.43 7.48
CA GLN A 115 32.45 1.62 6.31
C GLN A 115 31.81 2.21 5.04
N PRO A 116 32.44 2.13 3.86
CA PRO A 116 31.81 2.54 2.61
C PRO A 116 30.47 1.83 2.43
N ARG A 117 29.43 2.58 2.05
CA ARG A 117 28.15 1.98 1.71
C ARG A 117 28.30 1.16 0.43
N THR A 118 27.60 0.04 0.39
CA THR A 118 27.54 -0.83 -0.77
C THR A 118 26.13 -0.86 -1.34
N ALA A 119 26.02 -1.21 -2.61
CA ALA A 119 24.75 -1.49 -3.28
C ALA A 119 24.94 -2.64 -4.25
N THR A 120 23.84 -3.30 -4.59
CA THR A 120 23.79 -4.29 -5.65
C THR A 120 22.96 -3.69 -6.79
N VAL A 121 23.60 -3.50 -7.94
CA VAL A 121 22.96 -3.05 -9.17
C VAL A 121 22.48 -4.28 -9.93
N GLU A 122 21.18 -4.47 -10.01
CA GLU A 122 20.59 -5.55 -10.81
C GLU A 122 20.41 -5.04 -12.24
N VAL A 123 21.16 -5.64 -13.17
CA VAL A 123 21.09 -5.35 -14.60
C VAL A 123 20.42 -6.52 -15.29
N ILE A 124 19.30 -6.26 -15.96
CA ILE A 124 18.57 -7.25 -16.74
C ILE A 124 18.62 -6.84 -18.21
N TYR A 125 19.06 -7.74 -19.07
CA TYR A 125 19.07 -7.50 -20.52
C TYR A 125 18.68 -8.75 -21.30
N THR A 126 18.19 -8.54 -22.52
CA THR A 126 17.79 -9.63 -23.40
C THR A 126 19.01 -10.41 -23.91
N ALA A 127 19.02 -11.73 -23.74
CA ALA A 127 20.15 -12.60 -24.12
C ALA A 127 20.46 -12.60 -25.63
N LYS A 128 19.47 -12.27 -26.48
CA LYS A 128 19.57 -12.34 -27.95
C LYS A 128 20.28 -11.14 -28.57
N ASP A 129 19.91 -9.94 -28.15
CA ASP A 129 20.36 -8.68 -28.75
C ASP A 129 21.04 -7.76 -27.74
N TYR A 130 21.25 -8.25 -26.51
CA TYR A 130 21.87 -7.54 -25.40
C TYR A 130 21.15 -6.25 -25.03
N LYS A 131 19.87 -6.07 -25.43
CA LYS A 131 19.12 -4.86 -25.11
C LYS A 131 18.81 -4.82 -23.62
N LEU A 132 19.14 -3.70 -22.97
CA LEU A 132 18.74 -3.43 -21.58
C LEU A 132 17.21 -3.54 -21.43
N SER A 133 16.78 -4.41 -20.53
CA SER A 133 15.39 -4.57 -20.10
C SER A 133 15.10 -3.66 -18.90
N SER A 134 15.97 -3.71 -17.88
CA SER A 134 15.86 -2.89 -16.68
C SER A 134 17.19 -2.78 -15.96
N LEU A 135 17.32 -1.74 -15.13
CA LEU A 135 18.41 -1.59 -14.18
C LEU A 135 17.86 -1.03 -12.88
N SER A 136 18.18 -1.67 -11.76
CA SER A 136 17.78 -1.21 -10.42
C SER A 136 18.98 -1.16 -9.48
N VAL A 137 19.05 -0.12 -8.64
CA VAL A 137 20.10 0.03 -7.63
C VAL A 137 19.52 -0.27 -6.25
N ASN A 138 20.02 -1.31 -5.60
CA ASN A 138 19.58 -1.74 -4.29
C ASN A 138 20.67 -1.44 -3.25
N VAL A 139 20.49 -0.35 -2.49
CA VAL A 139 21.46 0.07 -1.47
C VAL A 139 21.41 -0.87 -0.26
N ASN A 140 22.58 -1.35 0.15
CA ASN A 140 22.73 -2.25 1.29
C ASN A 140 22.77 -1.44 2.59
N TYR A 141 21.68 -1.54 3.35
CA TYR A 141 21.57 -0.91 4.66
C TYR A 141 22.03 -1.85 5.77
N THR A 142 22.65 -1.29 6.80
CA THR A 142 22.97 -2.09 7.98
C THR A 142 21.69 -2.53 8.70
N PHE A 143 21.75 -3.69 9.38
CA PHE A 143 20.63 -4.17 10.19
C PHE A 143 20.10 -3.12 11.19
N GLY A 144 20.99 -2.28 11.72
CA GLY A 144 20.62 -1.20 12.64
C GLY A 144 19.81 -0.10 11.97
N GLU A 145 20.15 0.29 10.74
CA GLU A 145 19.38 1.26 9.94
C GLU A 145 18.02 0.70 9.56
N LEU A 146 17.97 -0.54 9.06
CA LEU A 146 16.73 -1.22 8.73
C LEU A 146 15.80 -1.33 9.94
N MET A 147 16.33 -1.73 11.10
CA MET A 147 15.56 -1.79 12.35
C MET A 147 15.08 -0.42 12.80
N LYS A 148 15.90 0.63 12.66
CA LYS A 148 15.50 2.00 13.01
C LYS A 148 14.39 2.49 12.08
N ASN A 149 14.52 2.28 10.78
CA ASN A 149 13.51 2.65 9.79
C ASN A 149 12.20 1.88 10.01
N ALA A 150 12.28 0.57 10.27
CA ALA A 150 11.13 -0.25 10.60
C ALA A 150 10.45 0.19 11.91
N ALA A 151 11.24 0.52 12.95
CA ALA A 151 10.71 1.03 14.20
C ALA A 151 10.04 2.39 14.03
N LEU A 152 10.64 3.30 13.25
CA LEU A 152 10.05 4.59 12.93
C LEU A 152 8.72 4.43 12.20
N ASN A 153 8.63 3.55 11.19
CA ASN A 153 7.38 3.26 10.50
C ASN A 153 6.34 2.60 11.41
N THR A 154 6.76 1.75 12.34
CA THR A 154 5.86 1.14 13.33
C THR A 154 5.29 2.19 14.28
N VAL A 155 6.13 3.09 14.79
CA VAL A 155 5.68 4.18 15.66
C VAL A 155 4.80 5.16 14.89
N LEU A 156 5.14 5.49 13.65
CA LEU A 156 4.34 6.41 12.82
C LEU A 156 2.99 5.79 12.43
N GLY A 157 2.97 4.52 12.03
CA GLY A 157 1.74 3.82 11.64
C GLY A 157 0.89 3.41 12.84
N MET A 158 1.43 2.57 13.72
CA MET A 158 0.68 2.01 14.85
C MET A 158 0.52 3.01 16.00
N GLY A 159 1.53 3.85 16.25
CA GLY A 159 1.49 4.84 17.32
C GLY A 159 0.47 5.96 17.06
N THR A 160 0.34 6.45 15.82
CA THR A 160 -0.67 7.47 15.48
C THR A 160 -2.08 6.95 15.67
N VAL A 161 -2.36 5.72 15.22
CA VAL A 161 -3.65 5.05 15.46
C VAL A 161 -3.94 4.96 16.96
N PHE A 162 -2.95 4.58 17.77
CA PHE A 162 -3.10 4.51 19.22
C PHE A 162 -3.42 5.87 19.85
N VAL A 163 -2.73 6.94 19.42
CA VAL A 163 -2.98 8.31 19.90
C VAL A 163 -4.39 8.80 19.51
N ILE A 164 -4.83 8.54 18.28
CA ILE A 164 -6.17 8.92 17.81
C ILE A 164 -7.25 8.23 18.63
N LEU A 165 -7.09 6.94 18.93
CA LEU A 165 -8.03 6.20 19.77
C LEU A 165 -8.13 6.76 21.19
N ILE A 166 -6.99 7.13 21.78
CA ILE A 166 -6.97 7.79 23.10
C ILE A 166 -7.70 9.14 23.05
N LEU A 167 -7.46 9.93 22.00
CA LEU A 167 -8.07 11.25 21.84
C LEU A 167 -9.60 11.14 21.70
N ILE A 168 -10.09 10.22 20.86
CA ILE A 168 -11.53 9.96 20.70
C ILE A 168 -12.15 9.49 22.03
N SER A 169 -11.46 8.61 22.76
CA SER A 169 -11.90 8.16 24.08
C SER A 169 -12.06 9.33 25.06
N LEU A 170 -11.11 10.27 25.08
CA LEU A 170 -11.18 11.47 25.91
C LEU A 170 -12.32 12.41 25.49
N ILE A 171 -12.54 12.63 24.19
CA ILE A 171 -13.64 13.47 23.70
C ILE A 171 -15.00 12.92 24.15
N ILE A 172 -15.24 11.62 23.96
CA ILE A 172 -16.49 10.98 24.38
C ILE A 172 -16.65 11.07 25.90
N SER A 173 -15.55 10.89 26.65
CA SER A 173 -15.55 11.09 28.10
C SER A 173 -15.91 12.52 28.50
N CYS A 174 -15.41 13.54 27.79
CA CYS A 174 -15.76 14.94 28.02
C CYS A 174 -17.23 15.24 27.70
N PHE A 175 -17.82 14.62 26.67
CA PHE A 175 -19.27 14.75 26.42
C PHE A 175 -20.13 14.19 27.57
N SER A 176 -19.65 13.19 28.30
CA SER A 176 -20.33 12.71 29.52
C SER A 176 -20.33 13.72 30.68
N LEU A 177 -19.49 14.77 30.63
CA LEU A 177 -19.46 15.84 31.64
C LEU A 177 -20.48 16.95 31.37
N ILE A 178 -20.95 17.11 30.13
CA ILE A 178 -21.99 18.09 29.76
C ILE A 178 -23.27 17.92 30.61
N PRO A 179 -23.88 16.73 30.77
CA PRO A 179 -25.09 16.58 31.59
C PRO A 179 -24.85 16.88 33.08
N LYS A 180 -23.60 16.71 33.59
CA LYS A 180 -23.25 17.03 34.97
C LYS A 180 -23.11 18.54 35.20
N ILE A 181 -22.63 19.28 34.21
CA ILE A 181 -22.52 20.73 34.26
C ILE A 181 -23.91 21.38 34.16
N GLU A 182 -24.81 20.86 33.31
CA GLU A 182 -26.21 21.31 33.26
C GLU A 182 -26.96 21.07 34.58
N ALA A 183 -26.78 19.90 35.21
CA ALA A 183 -27.41 19.60 36.50
C ALA A 183 -26.88 20.49 37.63
N ALA A 184 -25.60 20.87 37.59
CA ALA A 184 -25.00 21.78 38.57
C ALA A 184 -25.48 23.24 38.38
N PHE A 185 -25.73 23.67 37.14
CA PHE A 185 -26.26 25.00 36.85
C PHE A 185 -27.78 25.12 37.10
N LYS A 186 -28.56 24.05 36.95
CA LYS A 186 -30.01 24.05 37.24
C LYS A 186 -30.38 23.92 38.73
N LYS A 187 -29.42 23.77 39.64
CA LYS A 187 -29.71 23.56 41.08
C LYS A 187 -29.99 24.83 41.89
N LYS A 188 -30.20 25.98 41.24
CA LYS A 188 -30.70 27.21 41.87
C LYS A 188 -32.02 27.65 41.24
N GLU A 189 -33.08 26.90 41.48
CA GLU A 189 -34.44 27.45 41.53
C GLU A 189 -35.38 26.46 42.24
N PRO A 190 -36.20 26.90 43.20
CA PRO A 190 -37.14 26.03 43.88
C PRO A 190 -38.29 25.67 42.95
N ALA A 191 -38.74 24.43 43.09
CA ALA A 191 -39.78 23.79 42.31
C ALA A 191 -41.04 24.65 42.12
N LYS A 192 -41.49 24.74 40.88
CA LYS A 192 -42.89 25.03 40.54
C LYS A 192 -43.45 23.88 39.72
N GLU A 193 -44.55 23.34 40.21
CA GLU A 193 -45.31 22.26 39.61
C GLU A 193 -45.91 22.62 38.24
N GLU A 194 -45.90 21.60 37.40
CA GLU A 194 -46.84 21.25 36.33
C GLU A 194 -47.16 22.30 35.26
N LYS A 195 -46.71 22.01 34.04
CA LYS A 195 -47.63 21.61 32.97
C LYS A 195 -47.05 20.44 32.18
N LYS A 196 -47.81 19.36 32.15
CA LYS A 196 -47.73 18.31 31.12
C LYS A 196 -47.92 18.96 29.75
N ASP A 197 -47.41 18.25 28.75
CA ASP A 197 -47.75 18.36 27.32
C ASP A 197 -46.69 19.04 26.43
N VAL A 198 -45.56 18.35 26.22
CA VAL A 198 -44.77 18.45 24.97
C VAL A 198 -43.99 17.16 24.65
N VAL A 199 -44.25 16.04 25.33
CA VAL A 199 -43.42 14.83 25.21
C VAL A 199 -43.71 14.02 23.93
N ASP A 200 -44.78 14.30 23.20
CA ASP A 200 -45.23 13.42 22.10
C ASP A 200 -44.86 13.90 20.68
N GLN A 201 -43.85 14.78 20.49
CA GLN A 201 -43.53 15.30 19.14
C GLN A 201 -42.08 15.15 18.65
N ILE A 202 -41.22 14.40 19.33
CA ILE A 202 -39.84 14.18 18.84
C ILE A 202 -39.51 12.68 18.72
N ILE A 203 -40.49 11.82 18.95
CA ILE A 203 -40.40 10.39 18.63
C ILE A 203 -41.39 10.18 17.49
N GLU A 204 -40.94 9.59 16.38
CA GLU A 204 -41.66 9.36 15.12
C GLU A 204 -41.77 10.56 14.15
N LYS A 205 -40.66 10.87 13.49
CA LYS A 205 -40.60 10.73 12.03
C LYS A 205 -39.15 10.79 11.60
N GLU A 206 -38.52 9.63 11.54
CA GLU A 206 -37.49 9.41 10.55
C GLU A 206 -38.13 9.75 9.20
N GLU A 207 -37.56 10.71 8.47
CA GLU A 207 -38.07 11.24 7.20
C GLU A 207 -37.86 10.22 6.07
N LEU A 208 -38.26 8.97 6.29
CA LEU A 208 -38.46 7.94 5.24
C LEU A 208 -39.60 8.31 4.29
N ALA A 209 -40.34 9.39 4.57
CA ALA A 209 -41.38 9.91 3.69
C ALA A 209 -40.80 10.48 2.39
N ASP A 210 -39.59 11.05 2.42
CA ASP A 210 -38.97 11.64 1.22
C ASP A 210 -38.39 10.58 0.27
N ASP A 211 -38.10 9.37 0.77
CA ASP A 211 -37.53 8.27 -0.02
C ASP A 211 -38.57 7.27 -0.53
N SER A 212 -39.87 7.59 -0.47
CA SER A 212 -40.94 6.68 -0.94
C SER A 212 -40.78 6.30 -2.42
N GLU A 213 -40.22 7.18 -3.25
CA GLU A 213 -39.88 6.89 -4.64
C GLU A 213 -38.71 5.89 -4.76
N LEU A 214 -37.66 6.07 -3.94
CA LEU A 214 -36.50 5.18 -3.87
C LEU A 214 -36.88 3.79 -3.37
N VAL A 215 -37.69 3.72 -2.30
CA VAL A 215 -38.22 2.48 -1.77
C VAL A 215 -39.10 1.77 -2.81
N ALA A 216 -39.91 2.50 -3.56
CA ALA A 216 -40.73 1.93 -4.64
C ALA A 216 -39.88 1.34 -5.77
N VAL A 217 -38.81 2.02 -6.20
CA VAL A 217 -37.90 1.51 -7.24
C VAL A 217 -37.15 0.27 -6.76
N ILE A 218 -36.63 0.28 -5.53
CA ILE A 218 -35.89 -0.86 -4.96
C ILE A 218 -36.84 -2.06 -4.81
N SER A 219 -38.06 -1.84 -4.29
CA SER A 219 -39.08 -2.90 -4.15
C SER A 219 -39.49 -3.48 -5.50
N ALA A 220 -39.68 -2.63 -6.53
CA ALA A 220 -40.00 -3.08 -7.87
C ALA A 220 -38.84 -3.87 -8.53
N ALA A 221 -37.59 -3.46 -8.30
CA ALA A 221 -36.42 -4.17 -8.81
C ALA A 221 -36.26 -5.56 -8.18
N ILE A 222 -36.44 -5.67 -6.86
CA ILE A 222 -36.40 -6.95 -6.15
C ILE A 222 -37.54 -7.86 -6.62
N ALA A 223 -38.77 -7.33 -6.72
CA ALA A 223 -39.92 -8.11 -7.18
C ALA A 223 -39.74 -8.62 -8.63
N ALA A 224 -39.17 -7.81 -9.52
CA ALA A 224 -38.85 -8.24 -10.87
C ALA A 224 -37.77 -9.34 -10.90
N TYR A 225 -36.73 -9.22 -10.08
CA TYR A 225 -35.68 -10.24 -9.96
C TYR A 225 -36.19 -11.56 -9.37
N GLU A 226 -37.02 -11.50 -8.33
CA GLU A 226 -37.64 -12.69 -7.74
C GLU A 226 -38.61 -13.37 -8.70
N ALA A 227 -39.37 -12.59 -9.48
CA ALA A 227 -40.24 -13.13 -10.52
C ALA A 227 -39.45 -13.87 -11.63
N ASP A 228 -38.29 -13.34 -12.04
CA ASP A 228 -37.43 -13.97 -13.07
C ASP A 228 -36.75 -15.26 -12.54
N ASN A 229 -36.49 -15.32 -11.23
CA ASN A 229 -35.89 -16.50 -10.57
C ASN A 229 -36.92 -17.51 -10.03
N GLY A 230 -38.20 -17.38 -10.38
CA GLY A 230 -39.23 -18.38 -10.12
C GLY A 230 -39.82 -18.38 -8.70
N SER A 231 -39.53 -17.37 -7.88
CA SER A 231 -40.21 -17.17 -6.59
C SER A 231 -41.36 -16.18 -6.78
N ALA A 232 -42.60 -16.67 -6.69
CA ALA A 232 -43.78 -15.82 -6.77
C ALA A 232 -43.85 -14.91 -5.53
N SER A 233 -43.77 -13.59 -5.75
CA SER A 233 -43.99 -12.60 -4.69
C SER A 233 -45.41 -12.74 -4.13
N SER A 234 -45.53 -12.88 -2.81
CA SER A 234 -46.81 -13.12 -2.11
C SER A 234 -47.69 -11.88 -1.97
N ASP A 235 -47.27 -10.74 -2.53
CA ASP A 235 -47.81 -9.42 -2.19
C ASP A 235 -48.72 -8.80 -3.28
N GLY A 236 -49.06 -9.56 -4.33
CA GLY A 236 -50.06 -9.16 -5.33
C GLY A 236 -49.66 -8.03 -6.29
N PHE A 237 -48.45 -7.47 -6.17
CA PHE A 237 -47.91 -6.47 -7.09
C PHE A 237 -47.25 -7.12 -8.30
N VAL A 238 -47.60 -6.66 -9.52
CA VAL A 238 -47.06 -7.19 -10.79
C VAL A 238 -46.22 -6.13 -11.48
N VAL A 239 -44.92 -6.39 -11.64
CA VAL A 239 -44.02 -5.56 -12.43
C VAL A 239 -44.05 -6.04 -13.88
N ARG A 240 -44.43 -5.15 -14.80
CA ARG A 240 -44.39 -5.42 -16.25
C ARG A 240 -43.68 -4.29 -16.98
N SER A 241 -42.91 -4.63 -18.00
CA SER A 241 -42.37 -3.60 -18.89
C SER A 241 -43.51 -2.95 -19.69
N ILE A 242 -43.62 -1.62 -19.62
CA ILE A 242 -44.57 -0.86 -20.43
C ILE A 242 -43.78 -0.14 -21.51
N ARG A 243 -43.91 -0.60 -22.76
CA ARG A 243 -43.35 0.10 -23.92
C ARG A 243 -44.37 1.12 -24.42
N LYS A 244 -43.98 2.40 -24.52
CA LYS A 244 -44.81 3.45 -25.11
C LYS A 244 -45.08 3.11 -26.57
N VAL A 245 -46.33 2.81 -26.92
CA VAL A 245 -46.75 2.65 -28.31
C VAL A 245 -47.09 4.02 -28.89
N ASN A 246 -46.46 4.39 -30.00
CA ASN A 246 -46.72 5.67 -30.68
C ASN A 246 -48.01 5.57 -31.53
N LYS A 247 -49.16 5.46 -30.87
CA LYS A 247 -50.49 5.49 -31.51
C LYS A 247 -51.22 6.75 -31.05
N SER A 248 -51.54 7.66 -31.97
CA SER A 248 -52.15 8.97 -31.64
C SER A 248 -53.65 8.93 -31.34
N LYS A 249 -54.26 7.75 -31.19
CA LYS A 249 -55.67 7.60 -30.83
C LYS A 249 -55.81 6.64 -29.66
N TRP A 250 -56.11 7.20 -28.50
CA TRP A 250 -56.65 6.43 -27.38
C TRP A 250 -58.00 5.83 -27.81
N GLN A 251 -58.14 4.52 -27.73
CA GLN A 251 -59.46 3.87 -27.74
C GLN A 251 -59.92 3.85 -26.29
N ASN A 252 -60.95 4.65 -25.99
CA ASN A 252 -61.60 4.61 -24.69
C ASN A 252 -62.20 3.22 -24.50
N ALA A 253 -61.84 2.55 -23.42
CA ALA A 253 -62.60 1.44 -22.84
C ALA A 253 -63.47 1.99 -21.72
#